data_AF-A0A5N1JK06-F1
#
_entry.id   AF-A0A5N1JK06-F1
#
_cell.length_a   1.000
_cell.length_b   1.000
_cell.length_c   1.000
_cell.angle_alpha   90.00
_cell.angle_beta   90.00
_cell.angle_gamma   90.00
#
_symmetry.space_group_name_H-M   'P 1'
#
loop_
_entity.id
_entity.type
_entity.pdbx_description
1 polymer ?
#
loop_
_entity_poly.entity_id
_entity_poly.type
_entity_poly.pdbx_seq_one_letter_code
_entity_poly.pdbx_strand_id
1 'polypeptide(L)'
;MAISKAPEPPKPEQPTRKVSEKKIQQFISQGGSPTAKNRMDQDIPDEMKSIKLIMTATEMETIKQLRDKRPRSRSRKITISVHDWVIEAIQEKIEREKKKYSLTSI
;
A
#
# COMPACT_ATOMS: atom_id res chain seq x y z
N MET A 1 44.19 53.17 -20.16
CA MET A 1 44.61 51.76 -20.10
C MET A 1 44.35 51.11 -21.44
N ALA A 2 45.31 50.33 -21.92
CA ALA A 2 45.31 49.65 -23.21
C ALA A 2 44.57 48.28 -23.14
N ILE A 3 43.93 47.92 -24.27
CA ILE A 3 43.44 46.62 -24.76
C ILE A 3 43.34 45.40 -23.81
N SER A 4 42.13 44.82 -23.75
CA SER A 4 41.91 43.39 -24.03
C SER A 4 40.40 43.10 -24.08
N LYS A 5 39.82 42.96 -25.28
CA LYS A 5 38.51 42.33 -25.43
C LYS A 5 38.73 40.84 -25.71
N ALA A 6 38.08 40.02 -24.88
CA ALA A 6 38.16 38.58 -24.81
C ALA A 6 37.75 37.87 -26.12
N PRO A 7 38.22 36.63 -26.37
CA PRO A 7 37.92 35.88 -27.58
C PRO A 7 36.44 35.48 -27.65
N GLU A 8 35.85 35.60 -28.84
CA GLU A 8 34.47 35.17 -29.09
C GLU A 8 34.37 33.63 -29.12
N PRO A 9 33.35 33.02 -28.49
CA PRO A 9 33.13 31.58 -28.56
C PRO A 9 32.58 31.15 -29.93
N PRO A 10 32.95 29.95 -30.42
CA PRO A 10 32.52 29.47 -31.73
C PRO A 10 31.01 29.23 -31.79
N LYS A 11 30.41 29.68 -32.90
CA LYS A 11 29.00 29.56 -33.25
C LYS A 11 28.60 28.07 -33.36
N PRO A 12 27.54 27.60 -32.69
CA PRO A 12 27.12 26.21 -32.80
C PRO A 12 26.52 25.97 -34.20
N GLU A 13 27.16 25.07 -34.94
CA GLU A 13 26.63 24.50 -36.18
C GLU A 13 25.32 23.76 -35.86
N GLN A 14 24.21 24.21 -36.45
CA GLN A 14 22.97 23.45 -36.43
C GLN A 14 23.09 22.32 -37.46
N PRO A 15 23.04 21.04 -37.07
CA PRO A 15 22.94 19.97 -38.04
C PRO A 15 21.51 19.95 -38.60
N THR A 16 21.34 20.38 -39.85
CA THR A 16 20.14 20.18 -40.66
C THR A 16 19.96 18.69 -40.98
N ARG A 17 19.57 17.90 -39.99
CA ARG A 17 19.23 16.50 -40.21
C ARG A 17 17.76 16.41 -40.59
N LYS A 18 17.51 16.22 -41.89
CA LYS A 18 16.22 15.73 -42.41
C LYS A 18 15.92 14.40 -41.72
N VAL A 19 15.14 14.45 -40.65
CA VAL A 19 14.69 13.23 -39.96
C VAL A 19 13.72 12.53 -40.90
N SER A 20 14.03 11.30 -41.30
CA SER A 20 13.14 10.51 -42.15
C SER A 20 11.88 10.14 -41.36
N GLU A 21 10.71 10.25 -41.99
CA GLU A 21 9.41 9.94 -41.39
C GLU A 21 9.36 8.56 -40.74
N LYS A 22 10.07 7.58 -41.32
CA LYS A 22 10.21 6.22 -40.76
C LYS A 22 10.82 6.21 -39.35
N LYS A 23 11.75 7.12 -39.07
CA LYS A 23 12.40 7.24 -37.75
C LYS A 23 11.48 7.88 -36.72
N ILE A 24 10.58 8.76 -37.17
CA ILE A 24 9.52 9.38 -36.34
C ILE A 24 8.47 8.33 -35.98
N GLN A 25 8.04 7.51 -36.94
CA GLN A 25 7.08 6.42 -36.69
C GLN A 25 7.61 5.39 -35.68
N GLN A 26 8.90 5.04 -35.75
CA GLN A 26 9.54 4.16 -34.76
C GLN A 26 9.57 4.77 -33.34
N PHE A 27 9.69 6.09 -33.22
CA PHE A 27 9.59 6.77 -31.93
C PHE A 27 8.15 6.83 -31.41
N ILE A 28 7.17 6.99 -32.30
CA ILE A 28 5.74 6.98 -31.94
C ILE A 28 5.31 5.58 -31.50
N SER A 29 5.78 4.51 -32.16
CA SER A 29 5.47 3.13 -31.76
C SER A 29 6.17 2.69 -30.47
N GLN A 30 7.19 3.42 -30.02
CA GLN A 30 7.79 3.31 -28.69
C GLN A 30 7.00 4.08 -27.61
N GLY A 31 5.82 4.62 -27.94
CA GLY A 31 4.90 5.25 -27.01
C GLY A 31 4.55 4.31 -25.85
N GLY A 32 4.74 4.81 -24.62
CA GLY A 32 4.64 4.05 -23.38
C GLY A 32 3.35 3.23 -23.27
N SER A 33 3.51 1.95 -22.99
CA SER A 33 2.41 1.08 -22.59
C SER A 33 1.72 1.70 -21.36
N PRO A 34 0.38 1.83 -21.35
CA PRO A 34 -0.33 2.25 -20.15
C PRO A 34 -0.03 1.24 -19.03
N THR A 35 0.57 1.68 -17.92
CA THR A 35 0.54 0.98 -16.64
C THR A 35 -0.87 1.07 -16.05
N ALA A 36 -1.83 0.52 -16.77
CA ALA A 36 -3.22 0.39 -16.33
C ALA A 36 -3.75 -0.98 -16.75
N LYS A 37 -3.00 -2.04 -16.43
CA LYS A 37 -3.68 -3.31 -16.12
C LYS A 37 -4.34 -3.09 -14.78
N ASN A 38 -5.66 -2.96 -14.80
CA ASN A 38 -6.55 -3.03 -13.65
C ASN A 38 -6.05 -4.10 -12.69
N ARG A 39 -5.35 -3.67 -11.64
CA ARG A 39 -5.04 -4.47 -10.46
C ARG A 39 -6.31 -4.48 -9.61
N MET A 40 -7.39 -5.06 -10.12
CA MET A 40 -8.60 -5.28 -9.31
C MET A 40 -8.50 -6.55 -8.46
N ASP A 41 -7.46 -7.35 -8.68
CA ASP A 41 -7.01 -8.38 -7.75
C ASP A 41 -5.54 -8.10 -7.43
N GLN A 42 -5.30 -7.09 -6.59
CA GLN A 42 -4.07 -7.18 -5.79
C GLN A 42 -4.31 -8.33 -4.83
N ASP A 43 -3.69 -9.47 -5.09
CA ASP A 43 -3.29 -10.39 -4.03
C ASP A 43 -2.56 -9.52 -3.00
N ILE A 44 -3.28 -9.04 -1.98
CA ILE A 44 -2.68 -8.29 -0.89
C ILE A 44 -1.80 -9.33 -0.23
N PRO A 45 -0.46 -9.18 -0.30
CA PRO A 45 0.42 -10.18 0.30
C PRO A 45 0.06 -10.28 1.79
N ASP A 46 0.09 -11.51 2.32
CA ASP A 46 -0.22 -11.83 3.73
C ASP A 46 0.91 -11.32 4.65
N GLU A 47 1.05 -10.00 4.66
CA GLU A 47 2.03 -9.28 5.44
C GLU A 47 1.41 -8.85 6.76
N MET A 48 2.14 -9.07 7.86
CA MET A 48 1.74 -8.56 9.17
C MET A 48 1.74 -7.03 9.17
N LYS A 49 0.59 -6.44 9.47
CA LYS A 49 0.43 -4.98 9.60
C LYS A 49 0.15 -4.62 11.04
N SER A 50 0.83 -3.61 11.55
CA SER A 50 0.56 -3.05 12.87
C SER A 50 -0.52 -1.96 12.76
N ILE A 51 -1.41 -1.93 13.75
CA ILE A 51 -2.46 -0.91 13.85
C ILE A 51 -2.35 -0.28 15.23
N LYS A 52 -2.35 1.05 15.28
CA LYS A 52 -2.45 1.80 16.54
C LYS A 52 -3.92 1.96 16.90
N LEU A 53 -4.34 1.29 17.98
CA LEU A 53 -5.70 1.37 18.50
C LEU A 53 -5.77 2.39 19.64
N ILE A 54 -6.63 3.38 19.50
CA ILE A 54 -6.95 4.36 20.53
C ILE A 54 -8.38 4.06 20.98
N MET A 55 -8.56 3.84 22.28
CA MET A 55 -9.87 3.56 22.90
C MET A 55 -9.99 4.30 24.22
N THR A 56 -11.22 4.47 24.69
CA THR A 56 -11.49 5.10 25.98
C THR A 56 -11.06 4.20 27.14
N ALA A 57 -10.83 4.78 28.32
CA ALA A 57 -10.45 4.02 29.51
C ALA A 57 -11.56 3.05 29.95
N THR A 58 -12.82 3.46 29.80
CA THR A 58 -14.01 2.66 30.14
C THR A 58 -14.13 1.42 29.25
N GLU A 59 -13.88 1.56 27.94
CA GLU A 59 -13.82 0.43 27.01
C GLU A 59 -12.70 -0.55 27.38
N MET A 60 -11.51 -0.03 27.70
CA MET A 60 -10.36 -0.85 28.09
C MET A 60 -10.63 -1.66 29.38
N GLU A 61 -11.27 -1.06 30.39
CA GLU A 61 -11.67 -1.77 31.60
C GLU A 61 -12.74 -2.83 31.32
N THR A 62 -13.73 -2.49 30.49
CA THR A 62 -14.79 -3.42 30.10
C THR A 62 -14.22 -4.66 29.41
N ILE A 63 -13.26 -4.47 28.50
CA ILE A 63 -12.56 -5.58 27.82
C ILE A 63 -11.84 -6.47 28.84
N LYS A 64 -11.13 -5.89 29.81
CA LYS A 64 -10.44 -6.66 30.86
C LYS A 64 -11.42 -7.51 31.67
N GLN A 65 -12.56 -6.92 32.07
CA GLN A 65 -13.59 -7.63 32.84
C GLN A 65 -14.22 -8.78 32.05
N LEU A 66 -14.53 -8.58 30.76
CA LEU A 66 -15.10 -9.61 29.88
C LEU A 66 -14.11 -10.75 29.64
N ARG A 67 -12.84 -10.42 29.43
CA ARG A 67 -11.76 -11.41 29.28
C ARG A 67 -11.65 -12.30 30.53
N ASP A 68 -11.68 -11.71 31.72
CA ASP A 68 -11.53 -12.45 32.97
C ASP A 68 -12.71 -13.38 33.27
N LYS A 69 -13.89 -13.09 32.72
CA LYS A 69 -15.08 -13.94 32.80
C LYS A 69 -15.08 -15.13 31.85
N ARG A 70 -14.14 -15.20 30.89
CA ARG A 70 -14.11 -16.33 29.94
C ARG A 70 -13.90 -17.64 30.70
N PRO A 71 -14.70 -18.70 30.42
CA PRO A 71 -14.51 -19.99 31.04
C PRO A 71 -13.10 -20.51 30.76
N ARG A 72 -12.33 -20.73 31.83
CA ARG A 72 -10.96 -21.26 31.74
C ARG A 72 -11.03 -22.67 31.21
N SER A 73 -10.34 -22.94 30.09
CA SER A 73 -10.22 -24.31 29.57
C SER A 73 -9.53 -25.19 30.61
N ARG A 74 -10.11 -26.36 30.89
CA ARG A 74 -9.71 -27.31 31.95
C ARG A 74 -8.27 -27.81 31.84
N SER A 75 -7.59 -27.62 30.72
CA SER A 75 -6.31 -28.26 30.44
C SER A 75 -5.07 -27.39 30.71
N ARG A 76 -5.10 -26.07 30.45
CA ARG A 76 -3.94 -25.19 30.73
C ARG A 76 -4.40 -23.77 31.00
N LYS A 77 -3.73 -23.13 31.97
CA LYS A 77 -3.89 -21.73 32.38
C LYS A 77 -3.34 -20.78 31.30
N ILE A 78 -3.83 -20.89 30.07
CA ILE A 78 -3.47 -19.96 28.99
C ILE A 78 -4.32 -18.72 29.22
N THR A 79 -3.74 -17.75 29.92
CA THR A 79 -4.31 -16.41 30.05
C THR A 79 -4.14 -15.71 28.71
N ILE A 80 -5.24 -15.48 28.02
CA ILE A 80 -5.27 -14.75 26.75
C ILE A 80 -4.91 -13.29 27.02
N SER A 81 -4.07 -12.68 26.18
CA SER A 81 -3.71 -11.27 26.33
C SER A 81 -4.88 -10.36 25.95
N VAL A 82 -4.88 -9.09 26.38
CA VAL A 82 -5.89 -8.12 25.91
C VAL A 82 -5.81 -7.94 24.40
N HIS A 83 -4.60 -8.00 23.85
CA HIS A 83 -4.36 -7.89 22.42
C HIS A 83 -5.02 -9.04 21.65
N ASP A 84 -4.78 -10.29 22.05
CA ASP A 84 -5.37 -11.47 21.42
C ASP A 84 -6.89 -11.45 21.52
N TRP A 85 -7.43 -10.98 22.66
CA TRP A 85 -8.87 -10.81 22.82
C TRP A 85 -9.48 -9.84 21.79
N VAL A 86 -8.80 -8.72 21.53
CA VAL A 86 -9.23 -7.74 20.54
C VAL A 86 -9.13 -8.33 19.13
N ILE A 87 -8.06 -9.07 18.82
CA ILE A 87 -7.91 -9.75 17.52
C ILE A 87 -9.04 -10.77 17.31
N GLU A 88 -9.33 -11.61 18.30
CA GLU A 88 -10.40 -12.62 18.23
C GLU A 88 -11.76 -11.95 17.97
N ALA A 89 -12.06 -10.86 18.67
CA ALA A 89 -13.29 -10.09 18.45
C ALA A 89 -13.38 -9.49 17.04
N ILE A 90 -12.26 -9.01 16.48
CA ILE A 90 -12.19 -8.50 15.10
C ILE A 90 -12.42 -9.63 14.11
N GLN A 91 -11.77 -10.79 14.30
CA GLN A 91 -11.94 -11.96 13.42
C GLN A 91 -13.39 -12.44 13.42
N GLU A 92 -14.00 -12.60 14.60
CA GLU A 92 -15.40 -13.00 14.72
C GLU A 92 -16.33 -12.01 14.02
N LYS A 93 -16.06 -10.70 14.14
CA LYS A 93 -16.81 -9.65 13.45
C LYS A 93 -16.67 -9.75 11.93
N ILE A 94 -15.46 -9.97 11.42
CA ILE A 94 -15.20 -10.18 9.99
C ILE A 94 -15.96 -11.41 9.48
N GLU A 95 -15.90 -12.54 10.19
CA GLU A 95 -16.61 -13.76 9.79
C GLU A 95 -18.13 -13.57 9.76
N ARG A 96 -18.70 -12.91 10.77
CA ARG A 96 -20.13 -12.59 10.82
C ARG A 96 -20.56 -11.71 9.65
N GLU A 97 -19.76 -10.71 9.30
CA GLU A 97 -20.07 -9.82 8.17
C GLU A 97 -19.84 -10.46 6.81
N LYS A 98 -18.78 -11.26 6.66
CA LYS A 98 -18.57 -12.09 5.46
C LYS A 98 -19.77 -12.99 5.19
N LYS A 99 -20.30 -13.64 6.22
CA LYS A 99 -21.52 -14.46 6.13
C LYS A 99 -22.74 -13.63 5.77
N LYS A 100 -22.91 -12.45 6.39
CA LYS A 100 -24.07 -11.57 6.18
C LYS A 100 -24.13 -10.99 4.76
N TYR A 101 -23.00 -10.59 4.21
CA TYR A 101 -22.91 -9.93 2.91
C TYR A 101 -22.48 -10.87 1.78
N SER A 102 -22.35 -12.18 2.05
CA SER A 102 -21.87 -13.17 1.09
C SER A 102 -20.57 -12.77 0.38
N LEU A 103 -19.68 -12.07 1.08
CA LEU A 103 -18.32 -11.73 0.64
C LEU A 103 -17.45 -12.99 0.69
N THR A 104 -17.79 -13.96 -0.15
CA THR A 104 -16.91 -15.06 -0.50
C THR A 104 -16.34 -14.63 -1.85
N SER A 105 -15.07 -14.23 -1.87
CA SER A 105 -14.37 -14.01 -3.13
C SER A 105 -14.56 -15.25 -4.00
N ILE A 106 -15.16 -15.04 -5.17
CA ILE A 106 -15.10 -15.98 -6.30
C ILE A 106 -13.70 -15.86 -6.90
#